data_AF-A0A6G7ZJZ2-F1
#
_entry.id   AF-A0A6G7ZJZ2-F1
#
_cell.length_a   1.000
_cell.length_b   1.000
_cell.length_c   1.000
_cell.angle_alpha   90.00
_cell.angle_beta   90.00
_cell.angle_gamma   90.00
#
_symmetry.space_group_name_H-M   'P 1'
#
loop_
_entity.id
_entity.type
_entity.pdbx_description
1 polymer ?
#
loop_
_entity_poly.entity_id
_entity_poly.type
_entity_poly.pdbx_seq_one_letter_code
_entity_poly.pdbx_strand_id
1 'polypeptide(L)' 'MWLNDRFEGGETDFPKINVRIRGSIGDMLIFRNVLASGEPDERMIHAGLPVTDGVKWMASRWIRGRDFLGGG' A
#
# COMPACT_ATOMS: atom_id res chain seq x y z
N MET A 1 -4.31 -4.53 2.74
CA MET A 1 -5.66 -5.08 2.93
C MET A 1 -6.45 -4.11 3.77
N TRP A 2 -7.64 -3.72 3.31
CA TRP A 2 -8.58 -2.91 4.09
C TRP A 2 -9.31 -3.82 5.09
N LEU A 3 -9.23 -3.51 6.38
CA LEU A 3 -9.87 -4.30 7.45
C LEU A 3 -11.24 -3.74 7.87
N ASN A 4 -11.56 -2.54 7.38
CA ASN A 4 -12.86 -1.88 7.47
C ASN A 4 -12.98 -0.85 6.34
N ASP A 5 -14.17 -0.30 6.13
CA ASP A 5 -14.45 0.69 5.07
C ASP A 5 -15.37 1.86 5.50
N ARG A 6 -15.88 1.83 6.74
CA ARG A 6 -16.68 2.91 7.36
C ARG A 6 -15.80 4.04 7.93
N PHE A 7 -15.13 4.77 7.05
CA PHE A 7 -14.35 6.00 7.34
C PHE A 7 -14.50 6.99 6.18
N GLU A 8 -14.04 8.24 6.31
CA GLU A 8 -13.93 9.18 5.17
C GLU A 8 -12.50 9.65 4.95
N GLY A 9 -12.19 10.01 3.69
CA GLY A 9 -10.82 10.23 3.23
C GLY A 9 -10.00 8.94 3.29
N GLY A 10 -8.73 9.04 3.70
CA GLY A 10 -7.90 7.86 3.95
C GLY A 10 -7.50 7.07 2.71
N GLU A 11 -7.54 7.63 1.51
CA GLU A 11 -7.10 6.95 0.29
C GLU A 11 -5.61 6.59 0.35
N THR A 12 -5.21 5.54 -0.36
CA THR A 12 -3.81 5.33 -0.70
C THR A 12 -3.50 6.10 -1.97
N ASP A 13 -2.60 7.08 -1.87
CA ASP A 13 -2.20 7.99 -2.96
C ASP A 13 -0.85 7.58 -3.53
N PHE A 14 -0.78 7.52 -4.87
CA PHE A 14 0.44 7.34 -5.65
C PHE A 14 0.68 8.61 -6.48
N PRO A 15 1.36 9.62 -5.94
CA PRO A 15 1.41 10.96 -6.53
C PRO A 15 2.14 10.99 -7.87
N LYS A 16 3.12 10.10 -8.08
CA LYS A 16 3.92 10.06 -9.32
C LYS A 16 3.16 9.52 -10.53
N ILE A 17 2.05 8.82 -10.31
CA ILE A 17 1.19 8.27 -11.37
C ILE A 17 -0.24 8.82 -11.31
N ASN A 18 -0.52 9.79 -10.43
CA ASN A 18 -1.83 10.43 -10.25
C ASN A 18 -2.96 9.43 -9.98
N VAL A 19 -2.70 8.43 -9.13
CA VAL A 19 -3.69 7.41 -8.76
C VAL A 19 -4.00 7.50 -7.27
N ARG A 20 -5.30 7.49 -6.93
CA ARG A 20 -5.80 7.34 -5.57
C ARG A 20 -6.74 6.14 -5.49
N ILE A 21 -6.58 5.36 -4.44
CA ILE A 21 -7.31 4.09 -4.27
C ILE A 21 -7.92 4.02 -2.88
N ARG A 22 -9.21 3.65 -2.84
CA ARG A 22 -9.93 3.24 -1.64
C ARG A 22 -10.63 1.92 -1.94
N GLY A 23 -10.22 0.87 -1.26
CA GLY A 23 -10.88 -0.44 -1.33
C GLY A 23 -12.01 -0.57 -0.31
N SER A 24 -12.88 -1.55 -0.55
CA SER A 24 -13.87 -2.04 0.42
C SER A 24 -13.22 -2.98 1.44
N ILE A 25 -13.95 -3.31 2.52
CA ILE A 25 -13.47 -4.30 3.49
C ILE A 25 -13.08 -5.62 2.79
N GLY A 26 -11.90 -6.15 3.09
CA GLY A 26 -11.35 -7.36 2.48
C GLY A 26 -10.54 -7.12 1.21
N ASP A 27 -10.66 -5.97 0.55
CA ASP A 27 -9.89 -5.68 -0.65
C ASP A 27 -8.39 -5.59 -0.36
N MET A 28 -7.59 -5.88 -1.38
CA MET A 28 -6.14 -5.83 -1.33
C MET A 28 -5.57 -5.04 -2.51
N LEU A 29 -4.70 -4.09 -2.19
CA LEU A 29 -3.84 -3.42 -3.16
C LEU A 29 -2.48 -4.11 -3.15
N ILE A 30 -2.06 -4.63 -4.30
CA ILE A 30 -0.77 -5.29 -4.50
C ILE A 30 -0.01 -4.52 -5.58
N PHE A 31 1.22 -4.14 -5.28
CA PHE A 31 2.12 -3.48 -6.23
C PHE A 31 3.56 -3.87 -5.94
N ARG A 32 4.42 -3.82 -6.97
CA ARG A 32 5.87 -3.96 -6.82
C ARG A 32 6.45 -2.56 -6.66
N ASN A 33 7.35 -2.36 -5.71
CA ASN A 33 8.04 -1.08 -5.51
C ASN A 33 9.50 -1.08 -6.02
N VAL A 34 9.86 -2.09 -6.82
CA VAL A 34 11.16 -2.24 -7.47
C VAL A 34 10.98 -2.62 -8.92
N LEU A 35 11.92 -2.19 -9.76
CA LEU A 35 12.04 -2.58 -11.16
C LEU A 35 12.55 -4.03 -11.27
N ALA A 36 12.51 -4.58 -12.49
CA ALA A 36 13.07 -5.91 -12.76
C ALA A 36 14.58 -6.00 -12.45
N SER A 37 15.30 -4.87 -12.50
CA SER A 37 16.70 -4.75 -12.10
C SER A 37 16.92 -4.83 -10.59
N GLY A 38 15.87 -4.72 -9.77
CA GLY A 38 15.95 -4.62 -8.31
C GLY A 38 16.04 -3.20 -7.77
N GLU A 39 16.25 -2.21 -8.64
CA GLU A 39 16.29 -0.80 -8.25
C GLU A 39 14.90 -0.28 -7.82
N PRO A 40 14.82 0.70 -6.90
CA PRO A 40 13.55 1.32 -6.50
C PRO A 40 12.77 1.86 -7.70
N ASP A 41 11.47 1.57 -7.76
CA ASP A 41 10.57 2.19 -8.75
C ASP A 41 9.93 3.45 -8.16
N GLU A 42 10.46 4.63 -8.50
CA GLU A 42 9.98 5.92 -7.97
C GLU A 42 8.50 6.18 -8.26
N ARG A 43 7.94 5.57 -9.32
CA ARG A 43 6.51 5.70 -9.65
C ARG A 43 5.62 5.16 -8.52
N MET A 44 6.16 4.25 -7.71
CA MET A 44 5.46 3.52 -6.65
C MET A 44 5.61 4.17 -5.27
N ILE A 45 6.18 5.38 -5.20
CA ILE A 45 6.06 6.24 -4.01
C ILE A 45 4.57 6.37 -3.70
N HIS A 46 4.21 6.13 -2.43
CA HIS A 46 2.83 6.15 -1.99
C HIS A 46 2.70 6.59 -0.53
N ALA A 47 1.54 7.13 -0.19
CA ALA A 47 1.18 7.52 1.17
C ALA A 47 -0.27 7.19 1.47
N GLY A 48 -0.60 7.04 2.74
CA GLY A 48 -1.99 7.12 3.20
C GLY A 48 -2.36 8.58 3.40
N LEU A 49 -3.40 9.05 2.73
CA LEU A 49 -3.95 10.38 2.99
C LEU A 49 -4.65 10.42 4.36
N PRO A 50 -4.84 11.63 4.95
CA PRO A 50 -5.55 11.76 6.21
C PRO A 50 -6.95 11.15 6.17
N VAL A 51 -7.32 10.46 7.24
CA VAL A 51 -8.72 10.12 7.51
C VAL A 51 -9.39 11.37 8.06
N THR A 52 -10.50 11.78 7.47
CA THR A 52 -11.24 12.98 7.89
C THR A 52 -12.42 12.67 8.82
N ASP A 53 -12.93 11.44 8.78
CA ASP A 53 -13.94 10.93 9.71
C ASP A 53 -13.78 9.42 9.95
N GLY A 54 -14.08 8.97 11.17
CA GLY A 54 -13.93 7.58 11.58
C GLY A 54 -12.47 7.13 11.79
N VAL A 55 -12.22 5.82 11.59
CA VAL A 55 -10.89 5.19 11.78
C VAL A 55 -10.65 4.20 10.66
N LYS A 56 -9.47 4.25 10.01
CA LYS A 56 -9.07 3.29 8.97
C LYS A 56 -8.11 2.24 9.55
N TRP A 57 -8.47 0.96 9.41
CA TRP A 57 -7.62 -0.18 9.79
C TRP A 57 -7.04 -0.88 8.55
N MET A 58 -5.73 -1.10 8.56
CA MET A 58 -5.01 -1.72 7.45
C MET A 58 -4.08 -2.82 7.94
N ALA A 59 -4.00 -3.90 7.16
CA ALA A 59 -2.87 -4.83 7.24
C ALA A 59 -1.98 -4.66 6.01
N SER A 60 -0.67 -4.51 6.24
CA SER A 60 0.37 -4.48 5.21
C SER A 60 1.24 -5.72 5.30
N ARG A 61 1.69 -6.22 4.15
CA ARG A 61 2.67 -7.30 4.04
C ARG A 61 3.75 -6.88 3.07
N TRP A 62 4.99 -6.82 3.54
CA TRP A 62 6.15 -6.66 2.66
C TRP A 62 6.68 -8.02 2.24
N ILE A 63 6.80 -8.22 0.93
CA ILE A 63 7.39 -9.41 0.32
C ILE A 63 8.81 -9.03 -0.10
N ARG A 64 9.78 -9.85 0.25
CA ARG A 64 11.20 -9.63 -0.04
C ARG A 64 11.62 -10.53 -1.20
N GLY A 65 12.53 -10.04 -2.06
CA GLY A 65 13.10 -10.83 -3.16
C GLY A 65 14.14 -11.86 -2.71
N ARG A 66 14.48 -11.88 -1.42
CA ARG A 66 15.36 -12.84 -0.75
C ARG A 66 14.76 -13.22 0.59
N ASP A 67 15.22 -14.31 1.16
CA ASP A 67 14.77 -14.74 2.49
C ASP A 67 15.03 -13.66 3.52
N PHE A 68 13.99 -13.32 4.28
CA PHE A 68 14.05 -12.24 5.26
C PHE A 68 14.71 -12.67 6.57
N LEU A 69 14.51 -13.92 6.99
CA LEU A 69 14.97 -14.42 8.28
C LEU A 69 16.38 -15.02 8.24
N GLY A 70 17.00 -15.12 7.06
CA GLY A 70 18.25 -15.85 6.87
C GLY A 70 18.04 -17.35 7.06
N GLY A 71 18.27 -18.15 6.02
CA GLY A 71 18.40 -19.60 6.20
C GLY A 71 19.67 -19.89 7.00
N GLY A 72 19.56 -20.76 8.01
CA GLY A 72 20.72 -21.51 8.51
C GLY A 72 21.15 -22.57 7.51
#